data_AF-A0A5M4AHJ2-F1
#
_entry.id   AF-A0A5M4AHJ2-F1
#
_cell.length_a   1.000
_cell.length_b   1.000
_cell.length_c   1.000
_cell.angle_alpha   90.00
_cell.angle_beta   90.00
_cell.angle_gamma   90.00
#
_symmetry.space_group_name_H-M   'P 1'
#
loop_
_entity.id
_entity.type
_entity.pdbx_description
1 polymer ?
#
loop_
_entity_poly.entity_id
_entity_poly.type
_entity_poly.pdbx_seq_one_letter_code
_entity_poly.pdbx_strand_id
1 'polypeptide(L)'
;MHTLHPVHLASLFVFLALISIFDTYHHSNTIPDTFNAAFFLSVGSLFYFPTIFLFPITWISIAVLQKGDNWRLLFIPLVGFAVPWFIAGSVYYLNDMLPQLFSVVQENIHTANINIINTLSFQILSGLFIFLAVLGSSSILSRYDVKKISSRKYFIIFYWMVAFLVVSILFSRSVGIEAIILLAIPFSYFIAHFFIFAKNRFWPELLFYLFLGTIATVMIIG
;
A
#
# COMPACT_ATOMS: atom_id res chain seq x y z
N MET A 1 -15.86 0.00 -20.78
CA MET A 1 -14.47 0.10 -21.28
C MET A 1 -13.56 0.06 -20.06
N HIS A 2 -12.78 -1.01 -19.89
CA HIS A 2 -11.81 -1.11 -18.78
C HIS A 2 -10.62 -0.19 -19.09
N THR A 3 -10.72 1.09 -18.74
CA THR A 3 -9.55 1.97 -18.71
C THR A 3 -8.64 1.49 -17.59
N LEU A 4 -7.36 1.26 -17.89
CA LEU A 4 -6.36 0.95 -16.87
C LEU A 4 -6.25 2.15 -15.94
N HIS A 5 -6.80 2.02 -14.74
CA HIS A 5 -6.69 3.07 -13.75
C HIS A 5 -5.21 3.22 -13.34
N PRO A 6 -4.65 4.45 -13.28
CA PRO A 6 -3.24 4.69 -12.91
C PRO A 6 -2.80 4.02 -11.59
N VAL A 7 -3.76 3.75 -10.70
CA VAL A 7 -3.54 3.03 -9.43
C VAL A 7 -2.95 1.64 -9.63
N HIS A 8 -3.27 0.94 -10.72
CA HIS A 8 -2.68 -0.38 -10.99
C HIS A 8 -1.18 -0.30 -11.27
N LEU A 9 -0.72 0.78 -11.92
CA LEU A 9 0.71 1.01 -12.11
C LEU A 9 1.37 1.45 -10.80
N ALA A 10 0.71 2.33 -10.04
CA ALA A 10 1.21 2.74 -8.73
C ALA A 10 1.34 1.57 -7.76
N SER A 11 0.38 0.62 -7.75
CA SER A 11 0.41 -0.55 -6.88
C SER A 11 1.59 -1.49 -7.20
N LEU A 12 1.98 -1.61 -8.47
CA LEU A 12 3.19 -2.33 -8.87
C LEU A 12 4.44 -1.72 -8.22
N PHE A 13 4.59 -0.39 -8.28
CA PHE A 13 5.72 0.29 -7.64
C PHE A 13 5.67 0.23 -6.12
N VAL A 14 4.49 0.29 -5.50
CA VAL A 14 4.34 0.05 -4.06
C VAL A 14 4.77 -1.37 -3.68
N PHE A 15 4.45 -2.36 -4.52
CA PHE A 15 4.90 -3.73 -4.30
C PHE A 15 6.43 -3.87 -4.44
N LEU A 16 7.05 -3.25 -5.45
CA LEU A 16 8.51 -3.18 -5.58
C LEU A 16 9.17 -2.50 -4.37
N ALA A 17 8.57 -1.41 -3.87
CA ALA A 17 9.04 -0.74 -2.67
C ALA A 17 9.00 -1.65 -1.44
N LEU A 18 7.96 -2.49 -1.30
CA LEU A 18 7.86 -3.46 -0.21
C LEU A 18 8.92 -4.55 -0.29
N ILE A 19 9.25 -5.04 -1.49
CA ILE A 19 10.34 -5.99 -1.69
C ILE A 19 11.65 -5.36 -1.20
N SER A 20 11.97 -4.16 -1.67
CA SER A 20 13.17 -3.43 -1.21
C SER A 20 13.16 -3.18 0.29
N ILE A 21 12.00 -2.85 0.89
CA ILE A 21 11.86 -2.72 2.34
C ILE A 21 12.23 -4.03 3.05
N PHE A 22 11.71 -5.17 2.63
CA PHE A 22 11.99 -6.44 3.30
C PHE A 22 13.42 -6.97 3.05
N ASP A 23 14.03 -6.60 1.92
CA ASP A 23 15.43 -6.93 1.62
C ASP A 23 16.40 -6.24 2.59
N THR A 24 16.05 -5.05 3.13
CA THR A 24 16.86 -4.38 4.18
C THR A 24 17.05 -5.25 5.44
N TYR A 25 16.18 -6.22 5.70
CA TYR A 25 16.32 -7.12 6.84
C TYR A 25 17.39 -8.19 6.64
N HIS A 26 17.63 -8.58 5.39
CA HIS A 26 18.49 -9.69 5.01
C HIS A 26 19.89 -9.24 4.61
N HIS A 27 20.02 -8.07 3.98
CA HIS A 27 21.30 -7.55 3.52
C HIS A 27 22.07 -6.79 4.61
N SER A 28 23.40 -6.93 4.59
CA SER A 28 24.30 -6.21 5.50
C SER A 28 24.43 -4.72 5.14
N ASN A 29 24.43 -4.39 3.85
CA ASN A 29 24.37 -3.03 3.35
C ASN A 29 22.94 -2.68 2.93
N THR A 30 22.24 -1.93 3.77
CA THR A 30 20.83 -1.57 3.53
C THR A 30 20.66 -0.28 2.72
N ILE A 31 21.72 0.47 2.44
CA ILE A 31 21.64 1.78 1.76
C ILE A 31 20.93 1.67 0.39
N PRO A 32 21.30 0.74 -0.52
CA PRO A 32 20.65 0.62 -1.81
C PRO A 32 19.17 0.25 -1.69
N ASP A 33 18.83 -0.66 -0.78
CA ASP A 33 17.46 -1.12 -0.57
C ASP A 33 16.56 -0.02 0.01
N THR A 34 17.09 0.77 0.96
CA THR A 34 16.40 1.94 1.51
C THR A 34 16.18 3.02 0.43
N PHE A 35 17.18 3.26 -0.43
CA PHE A 35 17.04 4.18 -1.56
C PHE A 35 15.97 3.69 -2.54
N ASN A 36 16.04 2.42 -2.95
CA ASN A 36 15.12 1.80 -3.90
C ASN A 36 13.68 1.83 -3.39
N ALA A 37 13.46 1.55 -2.10
CA ALA A 37 12.14 1.65 -1.49
C ALA A 37 11.52 3.04 -1.66
N ALA A 38 12.27 4.10 -1.32
CA ALA A 38 11.81 5.47 -1.45
C ALA A 38 11.65 5.90 -2.92
N PHE A 39 12.56 5.48 -3.79
CA PHE A 39 12.52 5.72 -5.23
C PHE A 39 11.26 5.12 -5.86
N PHE A 40 10.96 3.84 -5.58
CA PHE A 40 9.76 3.20 -6.11
C PHE A 40 8.48 3.84 -5.58
N LEU A 41 8.41 4.22 -4.29
CA LEU A 41 7.26 4.99 -3.78
C LEU A 41 7.10 6.34 -4.48
N SER A 42 8.20 7.04 -4.77
CA SER A 42 8.14 8.29 -5.54
C SER A 42 7.63 8.06 -6.95
N VAL A 43 8.12 7.06 -7.67
CA VAL A 43 7.62 6.72 -9.01
C VAL A 43 6.12 6.37 -8.95
N GLY A 44 5.70 5.58 -7.96
CA GLY A 44 4.28 5.27 -7.73
C GLY A 44 3.44 6.53 -7.52
N SER A 45 3.97 7.53 -6.81
CA SER A 45 3.26 8.79 -6.54
C SER A 45 3.10 9.70 -7.76
N LEU A 46 3.93 9.53 -8.80
CA LEU A 46 3.73 10.21 -10.08
C LEU A 46 2.56 9.62 -10.88
N PHE A 47 2.27 8.32 -10.73
CA PHE A 47 1.11 7.68 -11.36
C PHE A 47 -0.17 7.86 -10.55
N TYR A 48 -0.09 7.71 -9.22
CA TYR A 48 -1.20 7.91 -8.31
C TYR A 48 -0.75 8.66 -7.08
N PHE A 49 -1.01 9.97 -7.09
CA PHE A 49 -0.57 10.92 -6.06
C PHE A 49 -0.79 10.44 -4.62
N PRO A 50 -1.94 9.83 -4.24
CA PRO A 50 -2.18 9.39 -2.87
C PRO A 50 -1.14 8.38 -2.33
N THR A 51 -0.40 7.67 -3.19
CA THR A 51 0.72 6.82 -2.71
C THR A 51 1.86 7.62 -2.06
N ILE A 52 1.93 8.95 -2.23
CA ILE A 52 2.90 9.81 -1.52
C ILE A 52 2.80 9.67 0.00
N PHE A 53 1.60 9.40 0.53
CA PHE A 53 1.37 9.21 1.96
C PHE A 53 2.02 7.93 2.50
N LEU A 54 2.41 7.00 1.64
CA LEU A 54 3.20 5.83 2.04
C LEU A 54 4.67 6.16 2.25
N PHE A 55 5.18 7.29 1.76
CA PHE A 55 6.61 7.64 1.87
C PHE A 55 7.19 7.52 3.30
N PRO A 56 6.50 7.95 4.37
CA PRO A 56 6.94 7.78 5.75
C PRO A 56 7.23 6.32 6.16
N ILE A 57 6.68 5.33 5.46
CA ILE A 57 6.92 3.90 5.75
C ILE A 57 8.40 3.52 5.62
N THR A 58 9.19 4.28 4.84
CA THR A 58 10.62 4.06 4.68
C THR A 58 11.41 4.32 5.97
N TRP A 59 10.99 5.29 6.79
CA TRP A 59 11.60 5.51 8.12
C TRP A 59 11.10 4.50 9.15
N ILE A 60 9.84 4.08 9.05
CA ILE A 60 9.32 2.98 9.87
C ILE A 60 10.09 1.69 9.57
N SER A 61 10.38 1.38 8.30
CA SER A 61 11.13 0.17 7.96
C SER A 61 12.56 0.23 8.48
N ILE A 62 13.24 1.38 8.42
CA ILE A 62 14.52 1.61 9.08
C ILE A 62 14.39 1.31 10.59
N ALA A 63 13.46 1.95 11.28
CA ALA A 63 13.29 1.78 12.73
C ALA A 63 12.97 0.33 13.15
N VAL A 64 12.23 -0.40 12.32
CA VAL A 64 11.74 -1.75 12.64
C VAL A 64 12.71 -2.85 12.20
N LEU A 65 13.31 -2.75 11.01
CA LEU A 65 14.10 -3.82 10.40
C LEU A 65 15.59 -3.70 10.69
N GLN A 66 16.10 -2.48 10.76
CA GLN A 66 17.53 -2.22 10.84
C GLN A 66 18.15 -2.72 12.15
N LYS A 67 19.38 -3.23 12.03
CA LYS A 67 20.21 -3.71 13.14
C LYS A 67 21.46 -2.83 13.23
N GLY A 68 21.33 -1.57 13.61
CA GLY A 68 22.46 -0.67 13.77
C GLY A 68 22.10 0.80 13.60
N ASP A 69 22.96 1.67 14.09
CA ASP A 69 22.75 3.11 14.05
C ASP A 69 23.56 3.72 12.89
N ASN A 70 22.94 3.79 11.71
CA ASN A 70 23.52 4.43 10.54
C ASN A 70 22.69 5.67 10.21
N TRP A 71 23.08 6.80 10.80
CA TRP A 71 22.41 8.09 10.65
C TRP A 71 22.20 8.50 9.18
N ARG A 72 23.06 8.04 8.25
CA ARG A 72 22.94 8.33 6.81
C ARG A 72 21.60 7.86 6.26
N LEU A 73 21.07 6.77 6.81
CA LEU A 73 19.80 6.18 6.37
C LEU A 73 18.59 7.04 6.68
N LEU A 74 18.71 8.06 7.54
CA LEU A 74 17.65 9.06 7.70
C LEU A 74 17.53 9.97 6.46
N PHE A 75 18.62 10.16 5.73
CA PHE A 75 18.68 11.03 4.55
C PHE A 75 18.49 10.28 3.24
N ILE A 76 18.83 8.98 3.18
CA ILE A 76 18.71 8.17 1.96
C ILE A 76 17.27 8.14 1.41
N PRO A 77 16.20 7.95 2.22
CA PRO A 77 14.83 8.03 1.72
C PRO A 77 14.48 9.38 1.08
N LEU A 78 14.97 10.49 1.64
CA LEU A 78 14.74 11.82 1.09
C LEU A 78 15.32 11.94 -0.32
N VAL A 79 16.56 11.47 -0.52
CA VAL A 79 17.20 11.48 -1.84
C VAL A 79 16.48 10.54 -2.80
N GLY A 80 16.18 9.30 -2.37
CA GLY A 80 15.46 8.32 -3.19
C GLY A 80 14.11 8.83 -3.67
N PHE A 81 13.35 9.48 -2.79
CA PHE A 81 12.05 10.04 -3.13
C PHE A 81 12.13 11.33 -3.96
N ALA A 82 13.14 12.17 -3.73
CA ALA A 82 13.29 13.42 -4.48
C ALA A 82 13.65 13.18 -5.96
N VAL A 83 14.40 12.11 -6.27
CA VAL A 83 14.93 11.88 -7.63
C VAL A 83 13.83 11.80 -8.70
N PRO A 84 12.79 10.93 -8.61
CA PRO A 84 11.77 10.87 -9.66
C PRO A 84 10.94 12.16 -9.77
N TRP A 85 10.60 12.80 -8.65
CA TRP A 85 9.89 14.08 -8.65
C TRP A 85 10.71 15.22 -9.27
N PHE A 86 12.03 15.24 -9.02
CA PHE A 86 12.93 16.22 -9.62
C PHE A 86 13.05 16.02 -11.14
N ILE A 87 13.16 14.76 -11.59
CA ILE A 87 13.16 14.43 -13.02
C ILE A 87 11.83 14.84 -13.66
N ALA A 88 10.70 14.49 -13.04
CA ALA A 88 9.37 14.89 -13.54
C ALA A 88 9.23 16.41 -13.62
N GLY A 89 9.58 17.13 -12.55
CA GLY A 89 9.56 18.60 -12.54
C GLY A 89 10.43 19.21 -13.63
N SER A 90 11.63 18.66 -13.86
CA SER A 90 12.55 19.10 -14.92
C SER A 90 11.95 18.90 -16.31
N VAL A 91 11.32 17.75 -16.57
CA VAL A 91 10.64 17.47 -17.85
C VAL A 91 9.47 18.44 -18.06
N TYR A 92 8.62 18.66 -17.06
CA TYR A 92 7.51 19.61 -17.18
C TYR A 92 7.99 21.06 -17.35
N TYR A 93 9.12 21.43 -16.75
CA TYR A 93 9.76 22.73 -16.95
C TYR A 93 10.26 22.95 -18.36
N LEU A 94 10.97 21.97 -18.93
CA LEU A 94 11.48 22.08 -20.30
C LEU A 94 10.38 22.15 -21.37
N ASN A 95 9.14 21.78 -21.02
CA ASN A 95 7.99 21.86 -21.90
C ASN A 95 7.02 23.01 -21.58
N ASP A 96 7.39 23.95 -20.69
CA ASP A 96 6.53 25.05 -20.23
C ASP A 96 5.20 24.60 -19.58
N MET A 97 5.16 23.36 -19.06
CA MET A 97 3.98 22.74 -18.43
C MET A 97 4.07 22.70 -16.90
N LEU A 98 5.07 23.34 -16.26
CA LEU A 98 5.18 23.38 -14.79
C LEU A 98 3.88 23.78 -14.08
N PRO A 99 3.13 24.81 -14.52
CA PRO A 99 1.88 25.18 -13.87
C PRO A 99 0.84 24.05 -13.87
N GLN A 100 0.84 23.20 -14.91
CA GLN A 100 -0.06 22.04 -15.00
C GLN A 100 0.31 20.96 -13.98
N LEU A 101 1.60 20.72 -13.73
CA LEU A 101 2.03 19.78 -12.71
C LEU A 101 1.56 20.22 -11.32
N PHE A 102 1.71 21.51 -11.00
CA PHE A 102 1.24 22.06 -9.73
C PHE A 102 -0.29 22.03 -9.61
N SER A 103 -1.02 22.33 -10.69
CA SER A 103 -2.49 22.25 -10.67
C SER A 103 -2.97 20.82 -10.45
N VAL A 104 -2.35 19.81 -11.09
CA VAL A 104 -2.68 18.40 -10.88
C VAL A 104 -2.44 17.98 -9.42
N VAL A 105 -1.30 18.37 -8.83
CA VAL A 105 -1.02 18.08 -7.41
C VAL A 105 -2.06 18.74 -6.50
N GLN A 106 -2.40 20.02 -6.77
CA GLN A 106 -3.39 20.75 -6.00
C GLN A 106 -4.79 20.14 -6.12
N GLU A 107 -5.19 19.73 -7.32
CA GLU A 107 -6.47 19.06 -7.57
C GLU A 107 -6.56 17.71 -6.83
N ASN A 108 -5.48 16.93 -6.77
CA ASN A 108 -5.50 15.67 -6.02
C ASN A 108 -5.73 15.86 -4.52
N ILE A 109 -5.27 16.97 -3.96
CA ILE A 109 -5.45 17.32 -2.54
C ILE A 109 -6.84 17.89 -2.28
N HIS A 110 -7.30 18.82 -3.12
CA HIS A 110 -8.48 19.64 -2.84
C HIS A 110 -9.77 19.14 -3.51
N THR A 111 -9.66 18.55 -4.70
CA THR A 111 -10.82 18.17 -5.50
C THR A 111 -11.30 16.77 -5.08
N ALA A 112 -12.56 16.70 -4.67
CA ALA A 112 -13.19 15.45 -4.29
C ALA A 112 -13.69 14.71 -5.55
N ASN A 113 -12.93 13.73 -6.02
CA ASN A 113 -13.41 12.77 -7.01
C ASN A 113 -14.01 11.57 -6.28
N ILE A 114 -15.22 11.76 -5.77
CA ILE A 114 -15.99 10.68 -5.14
C ILE A 114 -16.68 9.87 -6.25
N ASN A 115 -15.90 9.11 -7.01
CA ASN A 115 -16.45 8.06 -7.88
C ASN A 115 -16.72 6.83 -7.01
N ILE A 116 -17.81 6.87 -6.25
CA ILE A 116 -18.34 5.68 -5.59
C ILE A 116 -19.12 4.89 -6.64
N ILE A 117 -18.51 3.81 -7.15
CA ILE A 117 -19.23 2.68 -7.73
C ILE A 117 -20.17 2.15 -6.64
N ASN A 118 -21.40 2.66 -6.65
CA ASN A 118 -22.41 2.40 -5.63
C ASN A 118 -23.26 1.17 -5.97
N THR A 119 -22.62 0.08 -6.40
CA THR A 119 -23.31 -1.18 -6.69
C THR A 119 -23.32 -2.03 -5.43
N LEU A 120 -24.48 -2.57 -5.06
CA LEU A 120 -24.65 -3.45 -3.90
C LEU A 120 -23.61 -4.59 -3.89
N SER A 121 -23.38 -5.22 -5.04
CA SER A 121 -22.40 -6.30 -5.21
C SER A 121 -20.98 -5.87 -4.83
N PHE A 122 -20.58 -4.64 -5.19
CA PHE A 122 -19.26 -4.10 -4.88
C PHE A 122 -19.11 -3.75 -3.40
N GLN A 123 -20.17 -3.23 -2.77
CA GLN A 123 -20.20 -2.96 -1.32
C GLN A 123 -20.10 -4.25 -0.51
N ILE A 124 -20.79 -5.30 -0.93
CA ILE A 124 -20.72 -6.62 -0.29
C ILE A 124 -19.29 -7.20 -0.42
N LEU A 125 -18.70 -7.15 -1.61
CA LEU A 125 -17.33 -7.63 -1.83
C LEU A 125 -16.30 -6.86 -0.99
N SER A 126 -16.35 -5.53 -1.02
CA SER A 126 -15.43 -4.67 -0.26
C SER A 126 -15.63 -4.82 1.25
N GLY A 127 -16.88 -4.90 1.72
CA GLY A 127 -17.21 -5.15 3.12
C GLY A 127 -16.69 -6.50 3.60
N LEU A 128 -16.88 -7.56 2.82
CA LEU A 128 -16.34 -8.88 3.12
C LEU A 128 -14.80 -8.89 3.12
N PHE A 129 -14.18 -8.21 2.16
CA PHE A 129 -12.73 -8.08 2.07
C PHE A 129 -12.14 -7.43 3.33
N ILE A 130 -12.71 -6.30 3.74
CA ILE A 130 -12.32 -5.59 4.97
C ILE A 130 -12.59 -6.48 6.19
N PHE A 131 -13.73 -7.14 6.26
CA PHE A 131 -14.08 -8.04 7.36
C PHE A 131 -13.07 -9.18 7.52
N LEU A 132 -12.69 -9.85 6.43
CA LEU A 132 -11.66 -10.89 6.45
C LEU A 132 -10.30 -10.33 6.88
N ALA A 133 -9.94 -9.13 6.43
CA ALA A 133 -8.70 -8.49 6.85
C ALA A 133 -8.69 -8.15 8.36
N VAL A 134 -9.82 -7.72 8.93
CA VAL A 134 -9.97 -7.47 10.37
C VAL A 134 -9.88 -8.78 11.17
N LEU A 135 -10.52 -9.86 10.69
CA LEU A 135 -10.37 -11.19 11.30
C LEU A 135 -8.91 -11.67 11.25
N GLY A 136 -8.23 -11.49 10.12
CA GLY A 136 -6.81 -11.81 9.97
C GLY A 136 -5.92 -10.99 10.91
N SER A 137 -6.14 -9.68 10.98
CA SER A 137 -5.46 -8.77 11.90
C SER A 137 -5.61 -9.22 13.36
N SER A 138 -6.84 -9.49 13.82
CA SER A 138 -7.09 -9.97 15.20
C SER A 138 -6.44 -11.34 15.48
N SER A 139 -6.40 -12.24 14.49
CA SER A 139 -5.69 -13.52 14.60
C SER A 139 -4.17 -13.35 14.75
N ILE A 140 -3.61 -12.31 14.13
CA ILE A 140 -2.19 -11.98 14.22
C ILE A 140 -1.86 -11.42 15.61
N LEU A 141 -2.68 -10.49 16.11
CA LEU A 141 -2.51 -9.86 17.42
C LEU A 141 -2.60 -10.87 18.57
N SER A 142 -3.59 -11.76 18.53
CA SER A 142 -3.79 -12.77 19.59
C SER A 142 -2.65 -13.78 19.74
N ARG A 143 -1.79 -13.93 18.72
CA ARG A 143 -0.65 -14.85 18.71
C ARG A 143 0.66 -14.14 18.42
N TYR A 144 0.74 -12.84 18.73
CA TYR A 144 1.91 -12.03 18.38
C TYR A 144 3.19 -12.56 19.03
N ASP A 145 3.13 -12.94 20.31
CA ASP A 145 4.32 -13.27 21.12
C ASP A 145 5.00 -14.59 20.75
N VAL A 146 4.25 -15.54 20.18
CA VAL A 146 4.73 -16.89 19.84
C VAL A 146 5.49 -16.92 18.50
N LYS A 147 5.42 -15.85 17.70
CA LYS A 147 5.96 -15.82 16.34
C LYS A 147 7.44 -15.46 16.30
N LYS A 148 8.13 -15.95 15.26
CA LYS A 148 9.51 -15.59 14.93
C LYS A 148 9.67 -14.06 14.83
N ILE A 149 10.81 -13.56 15.31
CA ILE A 149 11.12 -12.11 15.36
C ILE A 149 10.99 -11.45 13.98
N SER A 150 11.42 -12.10 12.89
CA SER A 150 11.30 -11.57 11.53
C SER A 150 9.84 -11.38 11.10
N SER A 151 8.98 -12.37 11.34
CA SER A 151 7.55 -12.26 11.04
C SER A 151 6.88 -11.15 11.84
N ARG A 152 7.26 -10.95 13.11
CA ARG A 152 6.75 -9.85 13.94
C ARG A 152 7.07 -8.48 13.36
N LYS A 153 8.29 -8.29 12.87
CA LYS A 153 8.73 -7.05 12.22
C LYS A 153 7.95 -6.77 10.94
N TYR A 154 7.69 -7.78 10.11
CA TYR A 154 6.87 -7.62 8.90
C TYR A 154 5.42 -7.26 9.20
N PHE A 155 4.81 -7.83 10.27
CA PHE A 155 3.47 -7.40 10.70
C PHE A 155 3.44 -5.91 11.03
N ILE A 156 4.43 -5.41 11.78
CA ILE A 156 4.50 -3.98 12.15
C ILE A 156 4.50 -3.11 10.88
N ILE A 157 5.27 -3.47 9.86
CA ILE A 157 5.32 -2.73 8.58
C ILE A 157 3.96 -2.72 7.90
N PHE A 158 3.29 -3.88 7.79
CA PHE A 158 1.96 -3.95 7.17
C PHE A 158 0.90 -3.16 7.96
N TYR A 159 0.97 -3.13 9.29
CA TYR A 159 0.08 -2.28 10.10
C TYR A 159 0.32 -0.79 9.85
N TRP A 160 1.58 -0.35 9.79
CA TRP A 160 1.90 1.03 9.43
C TRP A 160 1.49 1.37 8.00
N MET A 161 1.62 0.42 7.07
CA MET A 161 1.12 0.59 5.70
C MET A 161 -0.39 0.86 5.68
N VAL A 162 -1.18 0.09 6.43
CA VAL A 162 -2.62 0.33 6.57
C VAL A 162 -2.88 1.71 7.19
N ALA A 163 -2.15 2.09 8.24
CA ALA A 163 -2.30 3.40 8.86
C ALA A 163 -2.04 4.55 7.87
N PHE A 164 -0.97 4.48 7.10
CA PHE A 164 -0.65 5.50 6.08
C PHE A 164 -1.64 5.51 4.91
N LEU A 165 -2.19 4.36 4.52
CA LEU A 165 -3.28 4.31 3.54
C LEU A 165 -4.57 4.93 4.07
N VAL A 166 -4.89 4.74 5.35
CA VAL A 166 -6.03 5.43 5.99
C VAL A 166 -5.79 6.93 6.01
N VAL A 167 -4.59 7.38 6.38
CA VAL A 167 -4.20 8.80 6.28
C VAL A 167 -4.35 9.30 4.84
N SER A 168 -3.91 8.53 3.85
CA SER A 168 -4.09 8.87 2.44
C SER A 168 -5.56 9.07 2.07
N ILE A 169 -6.46 8.20 2.51
CA ILE A 169 -7.91 8.30 2.25
C ILE A 169 -8.51 9.53 2.93
N LEU A 170 -8.06 9.88 4.14
CA LEU A 170 -8.57 11.02 4.90
C LEU A 170 -8.10 12.37 4.35
N PHE A 171 -6.85 12.45 3.89
CA PHE A 171 -6.23 13.71 3.46
C PHE A 171 -6.35 13.97 1.95
N SER A 172 -6.37 12.94 1.12
CA SER A 172 -6.51 13.09 -0.33
C SER A 172 -7.95 12.85 -0.75
N ARG A 173 -8.68 13.93 -1.05
CA ARG A 173 -10.08 13.83 -1.51
C ARG A 173 -10.24 13.22 -2.90
N SER A 174 -9.15 13.09 -3.67
CA SER A 174 -9.14 12.34 -4.93
C SER A 174 -9.15 10.82 -4.76
N VAL A 175 -9.08 10.31 -3.52
CA VAL A 175 -9.09 8.87 -3.26
C VAL A 175 -10.52 8.34 -3.39
N GLY A 176 -10.80 7.71 -4.53
CA GLY A 176 -12.02 6.96 -4.76
C GLY A 176 -11.90 5.51 -4.29
N ILE A 177 -12.69 4.63 -4.93
CA ILE A 177 -12.72 3.19 -4.65
C ILE A 177 -11.37 2.50 -4.85
N GLU A 178 -10.51 3.04 -5.69
CA GLU A 178 -9.23 2.41 -6.04
C GLU A 178 -8.27 2.26 -4.86
N ALA A 179 -8.47 2.98 -3.76
CA ALA A 179 -7.72 2.74 -2.53
C ALA A 179 -7.82 1.29 -2.05
N ILE A 180 -8.90 0.58 -2.41
CA ILE A 180 -9.04 -0.85 -2.12
C ILE A 180 -7.91 -1.68 -2.75
N ILE A 181 -7.37 -1.27 -3.90
CA ILE A 181 -6.26 -1.94 -4.59
C ILE A 181 -4.98 -1.82 -3.77
N LEU A 182 -4.72 -0.63 -3.20
CA LEU A 182 -3.55 -0.41 -2.35
C LEU A 182 -3.70 -1.10 -1.00
N LEU A 183 -4.91 -1.06 -0.40
CA LEU A 183 -5.24 -1.81 0.82
C LEU A 183 -5.17 -3.31 0.63
N ALA A 184 -5.37 -3.80 -0.61
CA ALA A 184 -5.30 -5.21 -0.89
C ALA A 184 -3.91 -5.81 -0.64
N ILE A 185 -2.85 -4.99 -0.75
CA ILE A 185 -1.48 -5.42 -0.49
C ILE A 185 -1.31 -5.88 0.98
N PRO A 186 -1.49 -5.03 2.01
CA PRO A 186 -1.40 -5.48 3.40
C PRO A 186 -2.53 -6.44 3.80
N PHE A 187 -3.74 -6.28 3.27
CA PHE A 187 -4.87 -7.14 3.63
C PHE A 187 -4.70 -8.56 3.12
N SER A 188 -4.12 -8.77 1.94
CA SER A 188 -3.81 -10.11 1.42
C SER A 188 -2.96 -10.91 2.41
N TYR A 189 -2.00 -10.26 3.07
CA TYR A 189 -1.15 -10.88 4.07
C TYR A 189 -1.93 -11.24 5.35
N PHE A 190 -2.79 -10.34 5.83
CA PHE A 190 -3.64 -10.62 6.99
C PHE A 190 -4.63 -11.75 6.74
N ILE A 191 -5.26 -11.75 5.57
CA ILE A 191 -6.22 -12.76 5.13
C ILE A 191 -5.51 -14.11 4.96
N ALA A 192 -4.35 -14.15 4.29
CA ALA A 192 -3.56 -15.38 4.14
C ALA A 192 -3.16 -15.95 5.51
N HIS A 193 -2.75 -15.09 6.45
CA HIS A 193 -2.46 -15.53 7.82
C HIS A 193 -3.67 -16.15 8.50
N PHE A 194 -4.86 -15.56 8.37
CA PHE A 194 -6.10 -16.13 8.91
C PHE A 194 -6.33 -17.56 8.41
N PHE A 195 -6.28 -17.76 7.08
CA PHE A 195 -6.54 -19.07 6.48
C PHE A 195 -5.50 -20.13 6.85
N ILE A 196 -4.21 -19.76 6.95
CA ILE A 196 -3.13 -20.71 7.27
C ILE A 196 -3.17 -21.17 8.73
N PHE A 197 -3.48 -20.28 9.67
CA PHE A 197 -3.36 -20.55 11.11
C PHE A 197 -4.69 -20.82 11.83
N ALA A 198 -5.79 -20.89 11.08
CA ALA A 198 -7.10 -21.24 11.64
C ALA A 198 -7.10 -22.66 12.21
N LYS A 199 -7.60 -22.80 13.45
CA LYS A 199 -7.62 -24.09 14.17
C LYS A 199 -8.69 -25.05 13.64
N ASN A 200 -9.82 -24.50 13.19
CA ASN A 200 -10.96 -25.27 12.67
C ASN A 200 -10.99 -25.17 11.14
N ARG A 201 -11.27 -26.27 10.47
CA ARG A 201 -11.32 -26.36 9.01
C ARG A 201 -12.60 -25.76 8.40
N PHE A 202 -13.73 -25.86 9.10
CA PHE A 202 -15.04 -25.45 8.60
C PHE A 202 -15.17 -23.95 8.33
N TRP A 203 -14.83 -23.10 9.31
CA TRP A 203 -15.02 -21.64 9.20
C TRP A 203 -14.18 -20.98 8.09
N PRO A 204 -12.89 -21.30 7.94
CA PRO A 204 -12.09 -20.75 6.84
C PRO A 204 -12.57 -21.27 5.48
N GLU A 205 -12.92 -22.54 5.34
CA GLU A 205 -13.47 -23.06 4.07
C GLU A 205 -14.76 -22.33 3.67
N LEU A 206 -15.70 -22.16 4.61
CA LEU A 206 -16.95 -21.44 4.36
C LEU A 206 -16.70 -19.98 3.95
N LEU A 207 -15.84 -19.26 4.68
CA LEU A 207 -15.49 -17.87 4.37
C LEU A 207 -14.79 -17.73 3.02
N PHE A 208 -13.96 -18.71 2.64
CA PHE A 208 -13.29 -18.73 1.33
C PHE A 208 -14.28 -18.93 0.18
N TYR A 209 -15.22 -19.89 0.31
CA TYR A 209 -16.27 -20.07 -0.69
C TYR A 209 -17.18 -18.86 -0.82
N LEU A 210 -17.51 -18.21 0.31
CA LEU A 210 -18.31 -16.97 0.30
C LEU A 210 -17.58 -15.84 -0.42
N PHE A 211 -16.27 -15.69 -0.19
CA PHE A 211 -15.43 -14.73 -0.90
C PHE A 211 -15.42 -14.98 -2.41
N LEU A 212 -15.18 -16.22 -2.85
CA LEU A 212 -15.25 -16.59 -4.27
C LEU A 212 -16.64 -16.32 -4.88
N GLY A 213 -17.71 -16.62 -4.14
CA GLY A 213 -19.08 -16.32 -4.55
C GLY A 213 -19.29 -14.83 -4.81
N THR A 214 -18.80 -13.96 -3.93
CA THR A 214 -18.92 -12.50 -4.11
C THR A 214 -18.13 -11.97 -5.31
N ILE A 215 -17.00 -12.59 -5.65
CA ILE A 215 -16.24 -12.23 -6.85
C ILE A 215 -17.03 -12.61 -8.10
N ALA A 216 -17.58 -13.83 -8.13
CA ALA A 216 -18.38 -14.30 -9.26
C ALA A 216 -19.63 -13.44 -9.48
N THR A 217 -20.33 -13.02 -8.42
CA THR A 217 -21.50 -12.15 -8.56
C THR A 217 -21.13 -10.77 -9.10
N VAL A 218 -20.00 -10.19 -8.67
CA VAL A 218 -19.51 -8.93 -9.22
C VAL A 218 -19.15 -9.06 -10.70
N MET A 219 -18.54 -10.17 -11.13
CA MET A 219 -18.21 -10.41 -12.54
C MET A 219 -19.43 -10.63 -13.45
N ILE A 220 -20.52 -11.19 -12.91
CA ILE A 220 -21.74 -11.47 -13.68
C ILE A 220 -22.66 -10.24 -13.75
N ILE A 221 -22.70 -9.44 -12.68
CA ILE A 221 -23.65 -8.32 -12.53
C ILE A 221 -23.02 -6.97 -12.90
N GLY A 222 -21.70 -6.82 -12.80
CA GLY A 222 -20.95 -5.59 -13.09
C GLY A 222 -20.49 -5.50 -14.55
#